data_AF-A0A968A2F2-F1
#
_entry.id   AF-A0A968A2F2-F1
#
_cell.length_a   1.000
_cell.length_b   1.000
_cell.length_c   1.000
_cell.angle_alpha   90.00
_cell.angle_beta   90.00
_cell.angle_gamma   90.00
#
_symmetry.space_group_name_H-M   'P 1'
#
loop_
_entity.id
_entity.type
_entity.pdbx_description
1 polymer ?
#
loop_
_entity_poly.entity_id
_entity_poly.type
_entity_poly.pdbx_seq_one_letter_code
_entity_poly.pdbx_strand_id
1 'polypeptide(L)' 'MGEVYAQADLITIHVPLSPKTRGMISGQEIGYMKPGVFLICTARGGLIDETAVLAGLESGQ' A
#
# COMPACT_ATOMS: atom_id res chain seq x y z
N MET A 1 9.64 -0.49 7.55
CA MET A 1 8.89 -0.08 6.34
C MET A 1 8.23 1.29 6.51
N GLY A 2 7.77 1.69 7.70
CA GLY A 2 7.15 3.01 7.90
C GLY A 2 7.94 4.20 7.35
N GLU A 3 9.28 4.18 7.43
CA GLU A 3 10.12 5.22 6.83
C GLU A 3 9.99 5.33 5.30
N VAL A 4 9.90 4.20 4.59
CA VAL A 4 9.70 4.18 3.12
C VAL A 4 8.34 4.75 2.77
N TYR A 5 7.29 4.37 3.50
CA TYR A 5 5.93 4.85 3.26
C TYR A 5 5.80 6.36 3.51
N ALA A 6 6.40 6.86 4.59
CA ALA A 6 6.32 8.29 4.95
C ALA A 6 7.08 9.21 4.01
N GLN A 7 8.10 8.71 3.31
CA GLN A 7 8.97 9.53 2.46
C GLN A 7 8.67 9.42 0.97
N ALA A 8 7.97 8.38 0.52
CA ALA A 8 7.71 8.16 -0.90
C ALA A 8 6.51 8.96 -1.43
N ASP A 9 6.68 9.56 -2.61
CA ASP A 9 5.58 10.17 -3.39
C ASP A 9 4.96 9.16 -4.39
N LEU A 10 5.71 8.10 -4.69
CA LEU A 10 5.28 6.97 -5.52
C LEU A 10 5.86 5.68 -4.95
N ILE A 11 5.01 4.67 -4.77
CA ILE A 11 5.35 3.35 -4.26
C ILE A 11 4.97 2.31 -5.31
N THR A 12 5.91 1.47 -5.70
CA THR A 12 5.66 0.30 -6.57
C THR A 12 6.00 -1.00 -5.85
N ILE A 13 5.10 -1.99 -5.93
CA ILE A 13 5.22 -3.26 -5.22
C ILE A 13 5.70 -4.37 -6.16
N HIS A 14 6.90 -4.88 -5.89
CA HIS A 14 7.55 -5.95 -6.66
C HIS A 14 8.06 -7.09 -5.78
N VAL A 15 7.16 -7.67 -4.97
CA VAL A 15 7.48 -8.82 -4.11
C VAL A 15 6.56 -10.00 -4.41
N PRO A 16 6.99 -11.25 -4.17
CA PRO A 16 6.13 -12.40 -4.33
C PRO A 16 4.99 -12.38 -3.31
N LEU A 17 3.84 -12.94 -3.71
CA LEU A 17 2.76 -13.24 -2.76
C LEU A 17 3.13 -14.49 -1.96
N SER A 18 3.15 -14.34 -0.65
CA SER A 18 3.44 -15.39 0.34
C SER A 18 2.58 -15.17 1.59
N PRO A 19 2.53 -16.12 2.54
CA PRO A 19 1.86 -15.89 3.82
C PRO A 19 2.38 -14.66 4.58
N LYS A 20 3.65 -14.28 4.39
CA LYS A 20 4.26 -13.11 5.05
C LYS A 20 3.96 -11.77 4.37
N THR A 21 3.63 -11.80 3.08
CA THR A 21 3.41 -10.60 2.25
C THR A 21 1.95 -10.41 1.86
N ARG A 22 1.07 -11.35 2.22
CA ARG A 22 -0.36 -11.23 2.03
C ARG A 22 -0.90 -10.06 2.85
N GLY A 23 -1.62 -9.14 2.20
CA GLY A 23 -2.18 -7.95 2.82
C GLY A 23 -1.12 -7.01 3.41
N MET A 24 0.13 -7.06 2.93
CA MET A 24 1.21 -6.20 3.45
C MET A 24 0.97 -4.71 3.22
N ILE A 25 0.11 -4.36 2.26
CA ILE A 25 -0.45 -3.01 2.14
C ILE A 25 -1.83 -3.05 2.80
N SER A 26 -1.87 -2.77 4.10
CA SER A 26 -3.09 -2.67 4.89
C SER A 26 -3.39 -1.20 5.22
N GLY A 27 -4.48 -0.95 5.94
CA GLY A 27 -4.84 0.40 6.41
C GLY A 27 -3.76 1.04 7.29
N GLN A 28 -3.00 0.23 8.04
CA GLN A 28 -1.89 0.73 8.84
C GLN A 28 -0.77 1.29 7.94
N GLU A 29 -0.39 0.56 6.89
CA GLU A 29 0.66 0.99 5.97
C GLU A 29 0.23 2.19 5.13
N ILE A 30 -1.03 2.22 4.70
CA ILE A 30 -1.63 3.38 4.02
C ILE A 30 -1.60 4.62 4.92
N GLY A 31 -1.91 4.48 6.22
CA GLY A 31 -1.84 5.59 7.17
C GLY A 31 -0.45 6.17 7.40
N TYR A 32 0.61 5.46 7.00
CA TYR A 32 1.98 6.00 6.99
C TYR A 32 2.33 6.73 5.70
N MET A 33 1.52 6.61 4.64
CA MET A 33 1.83 7.20 3.35
C MET A 33 1.56 8.71 3.33
N LYS A 34 2.22 9.41 2.41
CA LYS A 34 1.91 10.81 2.15
C LYS A 34 0.50 10.92 1.53
N PRO A 35 -0.28 11.95 1.90
CA PRO A 35 -1.54 12.26 1.21
C PRO A 35 -1.33 12.42 -0.30
N GLY A 36 -2.12 11.70 -1.09
CA GLY A 36 -2.05 11.75 -2.56
C GLY A 36 -0.87 10.98 -3.17
N VAL A 37 -0.24 10.07 -2.41
CA VAL A 37 0.78 9.16 -2.92
C VAL A 37 0.23 8.31 -4.07
N PHE A 38 1.08 7.96 -5.03
CA PHE A 38 0.73 6.95 -6.04
C PHE A 38 1.18 5.56 -5.58
N LEU A 39 0.23 4.63 -5.43
CA LEU A 39 0.51 3.21 -5.16
C LEU A 39 0.28 2.37 -6.43
N ILE A 40 1.30 1.64 -6.86
CA ILE A 40 1.25 0.75 -8.03
C ILE A 40 1.58 -0.69 -7.61
N CYS A 41 0.70 -1.63 -7.94
CA CYS A 41 0.96 -3.06 -7.75
C CYS A 41 0.67 -3.83 -9.03
N THR A 42 1.75 -4.19 -9.74
CA THR A 42 1.69 -5.09 -10.91
C THR A 42 2.17 -6.51 -10.56
N ALA A 43 2.37 -6.79 -9.27
CA ALA A 43 2.78 -8.10 -8.77
C ALA A 43 1.57 -9.04 -8.59
N ARG A 44 0.85 -8.96 -7.47
CA ARG A 44 -0.33 -9.81 -7.19
C ARG A 44 -1.32 -9.05 -6.31
N GLY A 45 -2.62 -9.15 -6.61
CA GLY A 45 -3.68 -8.45 -5.86
C GLY A 45 -3.67 -8.75 -4.36
N GLY A 46 -3.43 -10.01 -3.97
CA GLY A 46 -3.40 -10.42 -2.55
C GLY A 46 -2.29 -9.81 -1.68
N LEU A 47 -1.40 -8.97 -2.25
CA LEU A 47 -0.47 -8.13 -1.48
C LEU A 47 -1.16 -6.93 -0.84
N ILE A 48 -2.34 -6.57 -1.33
CA ILE A 48 -3.11 -5.39 -0.94
C ILE A 48 -4.39 -5.85 -0.22
N ASP A 49 -4.72 -5.16 0.85
CA ASP A 49 -6.09 -5.12 1.37
C ASP A 49 -6.92 -4.13 0.54
N GLU A 50 -7.77 -4.67 -0.34
CA GLU A 50 -8.58 -3.87 -1.27
C GLU A 50 -9.56 -2.93 -0.55
N THR A 51 -10.06 -3.33 0.63
CA THR A 51 -10.96 -2.49 1.42
C THR A 51 -10.20 -1.31 2.01
N ALA A 52 -8.98 -1.53 2.48
CA ALA A 52 -8.13 -0.46 2.98
C ALA A 52 -7.72 0.52 1.87
N VAL A 53 -7.39 0.02 0.67
CA VAL A 53 -7.07 0.89 -0.48
C VAL A 53 -8.28 1.68 -0.93
N LEU A 54 -9.47 1.09 -0.96
CA LEU A 54 -10.69 1.84 -1.27
C LEU A 54 -10.90 3.00 -0.29
N ALA A 55 -10.77 2.75 1.02
CA ALA A 55 -10.89 3.78 2.04
C ALA A 55 -9.83 4.90 1.89
N GLY A 56 -8.59 4.54 1.52
CA GLY A 56 -7.54 5.51 1.21
C GLY A 56 -7.93 6.42 0.04
N LEU A 57 -8.38 5.82 -1.06
CA LEU A 57 -8.86 6.55 -2.24
C LEU A 57 -10.04 7.47 -1.93
N GLU A 58 -11.03 7.00 -1.18
CA GLU A 58 -12.22 7.79 -0.81
C GLU A 58 -11.88 8.97 0.11
N SER A 59 -10.89 8.81 0.99
CA SER A 59 -10.44 9.86 1.92
C SER A 59 -9.42 10.83 1.31
N GLY A 60 -8.83 10.49 0.16
CA GLY A 60 -7.72 11.23 -0.46
C GLY A 60 -6.38 11.01 0.22
N GLN A 61 -6.26 9.95 1.03
CA GLN A 61 -5.03 9.53 1.67
C GLN A 61 -4.10 8.83 0.68
#